data_AF-A0ABD6B015-F1
#
_entry.id   AF-A0ABD6B015-F1
#
_cell.length_a   1.000
_cell.length_b   1.000
_cell.length_c   1.000
_cell.angle_alpha   90.00
_cell.angle_beta   90.00
_cell.angle_gamma   90.00
#
_symmetry.space_group_name_H-M   'P 1'
#
loop_
_entity.id
_entity.type
_entity.pdbx_description
1 polymer ?
#
loop_
_entity_poly.entity_id
_entity_poly.type
_entity_poly.pdbx_seq_one_letter_code
_entity_poly.pdbx_strand_id
1 'polypeptide(L)'
;MNHLVPTDRGYRLARHAHIVVYTARDDGDLLTVYDCGAAQKPPSAQFIGHLVNVEAPGRTERTPTGYVVRLVEGGRLVEQADGEWVIRPA
;
A
#
# COMPACT_ATOMS: atom_id res chain seq x y z
N MET A 1 -1.07 0.00 -14.45
CA MET A 1 -2.20 0.96 -14.52
C MET A 1 -2.75 1.08 -13.10
N ASN A 2 -3.05 2.30 -12.65
CA ASN A 2 -3.58 2.55 -11.30
C ASN A 2 -5.12 2.58 -11.37
N HIS A 3 -5.77 1.69 -10.64
CA HIS A 3 -7.23 1.51 -10.58
C HIS A 3 -7.82 1.92 -9.23
N LEU A 4 -7.02 2.50 -8.32
CA LEU A 4 -7.52 2.96 -7.04
C LEU A 4 -8.38 4.21 -7.20
N VAL A 5 -9.39 4.34 -6.34
CA VAL A 5 -10.26 5.52 -6.34
C VAL A 5 -9.48 6.71 -5.78
N PRO A 6 -9.30 7.82 -6.52
CA PRO A 6 -8.59 8.99 -6.03
C PRO A 6 -9.38 9.69 -4.92
N THR A 7 -8.65 10.35 -4.02
CA THR A 7 -9.16 11.18 -2.93
C THR A 7 -8.53 12.57 -3.04
N ASP A 8 -8.87 13.47 -2.11
CA ASP A 8 -8.26 14.81 -2.02
C ASP A 8 -6.73 14.77 -1.85
N ARG A 9 -6.21 13.78 -1.13
CA ARG A 9 -4.77 13.59 -0.89
C ARG A 9 -4.34 12.13 -1.05
N GLY A 10 -4.47 11.58 -2.25
CA GLY A 10 -3.98 10.23 -2.58
C GLY A 10 -5.10 9.29 -2.99
N TYR A 11 -5.11 8.04 -2.52
CA TYR A 11 -6.00 6.99 -3.02
C TYR A 11 -6.71 6.23 -1.91
N ARG A 12 -7.98 5.88 -2.14
CA ARG A 12 -8.74 5.00 -1.25
C ARG A 12 -8.27 3.55 -1.40
N LEU A 13 -8.04 2.90 -0.27
CA LEU A 13 -7.76 1.48 -0.16
C LEU A 13 -9.02 0.73 0.28
N ALA A 14 -9.32 -0.38 -0.39
CA ALA A 14 -10.46 -1.21 -0.03
C ALA A 14 -10.32 -1.84 1.37
N ARG A 15 -11.44 -2.28 1.95
CA ARG A 15 -11.43 -3.16 3.13
C ARG A 15 -10.64 -4.43 2.80
N HIS A 16 -9.84 -4.92 3.74
CA HIS A 16 -8.96 -6.07 3.51
C HIS A 16 -7.94 -5.88 2.38
N ALA A 17 -7.58 -4.63 2.04
CA ALA A 17 -6.50 -4.40 1.10
C ALA A 17 -5.19 -5.00 1.60
N HIS A 18 -4.46 -5.62 0.67
CA HIS A 18 -3.11 -6.13 0.88
C HIS A 18 -2.12 -5.25 0.12
N ILE A 19 -1.10 -4.77 0.83
CA ILE A 19 -0.01 -4.00 0.25
C ILE A 19 1.25 -4.85 0.37
N VAL A 20 1.79 -5.26 -0.76
CA VAL A 20 3.08 -5.95 -0.82
C VAL A 20 4.15 -4.89 -1.08
N VAL A 21 5.09 -4.76 -0.15
CA VAL A 21 6.22 -3.84 -0.27
C VAL A 21 7.45 -4.67 -0.57
N TYR A 22 8.03 -4.45 -1.74
CA TYR A 22 9.34 -5.00 -2.12
C TYR A 22 10.39 -3.93 -1.87
N THR A 23 11.34 -4.21 -0.97
CA THR A 23 12.39 -3.28 -0.61
C THR A 23 13.53 -3.33 -1.63
N ALA A 24 13.72 -2.22 -2.35
CA ALA A 24 14.87 -2.05 -3.25
C ALA A 24 16.07 -1.47 -2.49
N ARG A 25 17.27 -1.63 -3.03
CA ARG A 25 18.48 -1.10 -2.39
C ARG A 25 18.72 0.39 -2.65
N ASP A 26 18.31 0.91 -3.81
CA ASP A 26 18.81 2.20 -4.29
C ASP A 26 17.72 3.18 -4.81
N ASP A 27 16.57 2.71 -5.31
CA ASP A 27 15.60 3.56 -6.06
C ASP A 27 14.20 3.70 -5.42
N GLY A 28 14.07 3.37 -4.14
CA GLY A 28 12.78 3.34 -3.44
C GLY A 28 12.07 1.99 -3.52
N ASP A 29 11.16 1.72 -2.57
CA ASP A 29 10.45 0.45 -2.53
C ASP A 29 9.38 0.39 -3.63
N LEU A 30 9.01 -0.83 -4.05
CA LEU A 30 7.86 -1.07 -4.91
C LEU A 30 6.65 -1.44 -4.05
N LEU A 31 5.68 -0.55 -3.98
CA LEU A 31 4.41 -0.75 -3.28
C LEU A 31 3.38 -1.31 -4.26
N THR A 32 2.97 -2.55 -4.08
CA THR A 32 1.94 -3.20 -4.89
C THR A 32 0.66 -3.35 -4.08
N VAL A 33 -0.44 -2.75 -4.55
CA VAL A 33 -1.73 -2.71 -3.85
C VAL A 33 -2.71 -3.70 -4.47
N TYR A 34 -3.39 -4.48 -3.62
CA TYR A 34 -4.46 -5.40 -3.97
C TYR A 34 -5.71 -5.08 -3.12
N ASP A 35 -6.87 -4.84 -3.77
CA ASP A 35 -8.12 -4.46 -3.08
C ASP A 35 -8.91 -5.63 -2.45
N CYS A 36 -8.38 -6.86 -2.50
CA CYS A 36 -9.08 -8.06 -2.05
C CYS A 36 -8.08 -9.19 -1.80
N GLY A 37 -8.19 -9.87 -0.65
CA GLY A 37 -7.35 -11.02 -0.26
C GLY A 37 -7.43 -12.27 -1.17
N ALA A 38 -8.04 -12.19 -2.35
CA ALA A 38 -8.04 -13.27 -3.33
C ALA A 38 -6.80 -13.19 -4.22
N ALA A 39 -5.90 -14.16 -4.09
CA ALA A 39 -4.59 -14.26 -4.74
C ALA A 39 -4.61 -14.38 -6.29
N GLN A 40 -5.71 -14.03 -6.97
CA GLN A 40 -5.89 -14.23 -8.41
C GLN A 40 -6.29 -12.96 -9.18
N LYS A 41 -6.36 -11.80 -8.53
CA LYS A 41 -6.57 -10.52 -9.24
C LYS A 41 -5.22 -9.87 -9.59
N PRO A 42 -5.11 -9.23 -10.77
CA PRO A 42 -3.99 -8.34 -11.01
C PRO A 42 -3.96 -7.23 -9.95
N PRO A 43 -2.78 -6.63 -9.67
CA PRO A 43 -2.68 -5.55 -8.71
C PRO A 43 -3.54 -4.36 -9.13
N SER A 44 -4.19 -3.72 -8.16
CA SER A 44 -4.99 -2.51 -8.37
C SER A 44 -4.09 -1.32 -8.70
N ALA A 45 -2.92 -1.24 -8.08
CA ALA A 45 -1.95 -0.18 -8.34
C ALA A 45 -0.53 -0.60 -7.95
N GLN A 46 0.44 0.12 -8.51
CA GLN A 46 1.86 0.03 -8.16
C GLN A 46 2.43 1.44 -8.03
N PHE A 47 3.21 1.67 -6.98
CA PHE A 47 3.88 2.94 -6.69
C PHE A 47 5.36 2.68 -6.39
N ILE A 48 6.21 3.63 -6.75
CA ILE A 48 7.61 3.66 -6.31
C ILE A 48 7.71 4.63 -5.14
N GLY A 49 8.44 4.27 -4.10
CA GLY A 49 8.65 5.08 -2.91
C GLY A 49 8.71 4.25 -1.63
N HIS A 50 8.75 4.90 -0.48
CA HIS A 50 8.82 4.23 0.82
C HIS A 50 7.49 4.33 1.55
N LEU A 51 6.95 3.20 2.00
CA LEU A 51 5.83 3.20 2.94
C LEU A 51 6.38 3.45 4.35
N VAL A 52 6.41 4.72 4.75
CA VAL A 52 7.08 5.16 5.98
C VAL A 52 6.23 4.96 7.24
N ASN A 53 4.90 4.88 7.10
CA ASN A 53 3.99 4.64 8.22
C ASN A 53 2.67 3.97 7.83
N VAL A 54 2.11 3.18 8.75
CA VAL A 54 0.79 2.54 8.61
C VAL A 54 0.00 2.80 9.89
N GLU A 55 -0.98 3.69 9.79
CA GLU A 55 -1.84 4.09 10.92
C GLU A 55 -3.21 3.42 10.86
N ALA A 56 -3.63 2.97 9.67
CA ALA A 56 -4.85 2.20 9.54
C ALA A 56 -4.74 0.86 10.28
N PRO A 57 -5.82 0.40 10.96
CA PRO A 57 -5.84 -0.90 11.62
C PRO A 57 -5.49 -2.04 10.66
N GLY A 58 -4.47 -2.82 11.01
CA GLY A 58 -3.94 -3.87 10.15
C GLY A 58 -2.85 -4.69 10.82
N ARG A 59 -2.28 -5.61 10.05
CA ARG A 59 -1.12 -6.40 10.44
C ARG A 59 -0.01 -6.26 9.41
N THR A 60 1.21 -6.15 9.88
CA THR A 60 2.41 -6.14 9.03
C THR A 60 3.20 -7.42 9.26
N GLU A 61 3.50 -8.13 8.18
CA GLU A 61 4.29 -9.36 8.20
C GLU A 61 5.57 -9.16 7.38
N ARG A 62 6.74 -9.44 7.97
CA ARG A 62 8.02 -9.34 7.27
C ARG A 62 8.23 -10.51 6.32
N THR A 63 8.87 -10.24 5.20
CA THR A 63 9.29 -11.24 4.21
C THR A 63 10.79 -11.07 3.91
N PRO A 64 11.45 -12.05 3.25
CA PRO A 64 12.86 -11.91 2.89
C PRO A 64 13.19 -10.72 1.98
N THR A 65 12.20 -10.24 1.21
CA THR A 65 12.36 -9.18 0.22
C THR A 65 11.62 -7.88 0.59
N GLY A 66 11.08 -7.79 1.80
CA GLY A 66 10.33 -6.62 2.26
C GLY A 66 9.27 -7.01 3.29
N TYR A 67 8.01 -6.65 3.05
CA TYR A 67 6.92 -6.95 3.97
C TYR A 67 5.54 -6.83 3.32
N VAL A 68 4.53 -7.35 3.99
CA VAL A 68 3.13 -7.31 3.58
C VAL A 68 2.30 -6.62 4.65
N VAL A 69 1.52 -5.62 4.27
CA VAL A 69 0.53 -4.96 5.12
C VAL A 69 -0.85 -5.47 4.75
N ARG A 70 -1.60 -5.98 5.72
CA ARG A 70 -2.98 -6.43 5.56
C ARG A 70 -3.90 -5.55 6.39
N LEU A 71 -4.73 -4.75 5.74
CA LEU A 71 -5.66 -3.85 6.42
C LEU A 71 -6.92 -4.60 6.88
N VAL A 72 -7.58 -4.08 7.92
CA VAL A 72 -8.87 -4.59 8.38
C VAL A 72 -9.99 -3.80 7.70
N GLU A 73 -10.12 -2.52 8.02
CA GLU A 73 -11.21 -1.65 7.51
C GLU A 73 -10.83 -0.87 6.24
N GLY A 74 -9.66 -1.15 5.66
CA GLY A 74 -9.11 -0.37 4.56
C GLY A 74 -8.50 0.95 5.06
N GLY A 75 -8.42 1.94 4.18
CA GLY A 75 -7.78 3.21 4.52
C GLY A 75 -7.56 4.12 3.33
N ARG A 76 -6.60 5.03 3.46
CA ARG A 76 -6.16 5.95 2.41
C ARG A 76 -4.65 5.89 2.29
N LEU A 77 -4.14 5.66 1.08
CA LEU A 77 -2.73 5.80 0.74
C LEU A 77 -2.46 7.25 0.38
N VAL A 78 -1.65 7.94 1.19
CA VAL A 78 -1.38 9.37 1.10
C VAL A 78 0.11 9.59 0.89
N GLU A 79 0.47 10.40 -0.10
CA GLU A 79 1.85 10.89 -0.29
C GLU A 79 2.07 12.10 0.62
N GLN A 80 3.06 12.04 1.51
CA GLN A 80 3.38 13.14 2.44
C GLN A 80 4.52 14.01 1.94
N ALA A 81 5.50 13.39 1.30
CA ALA A 81 6.64 14.01 0.62
C ALA A 81 6.93 13.19 -0.64
N ASP A 82 7.81 13.70 -1.49
CA ASP A 82 8.18 13.05 -2.75
C ASP A 82 8.65 11.60 -2.49
N GLY A 83 7.85 10.63 -2.93
CA GLY A 83 8.13 9.21 -2.73
C GLY A 83 7.92 8.70 -1.30
N GLU A 84 7.37 9.48 -0.36
CA GLU A 84 7.04 9.03 1.00
C GLU A 84 5.53 8.80 1.16
N TRP A 85 5.16 7.55 1.37
CA TRP A 85 3.77 7.11 1.45
C TRP A 85 3.37 6.75 2.87
N VAL A 86 2.14 7.07 3.26
CA VAL A 86 1.53 6.66 4.53
C VAL A 86 0.11 6.14 4.33
N ILE A 87 -0.24 5.09 5.06
CA ILE A 87 -1.62 4.59 5.10
C ILE A 87 -2.35 5.21 6.31
N ARG A 88 -3.33 6.06 6.05
CA ARG A 88 -4.21 6.66 7.04
C ARG A 88 -5.53 5.86 7.17
N PRO A 89 -6.21 5.91 8.33
CA PRO A 89 -7.58 5.40 8.45
C PRO A 89 -8.54 6.01 7.41
N ALA A 90 -9.57 5.25 7.04
CA ALA A 90 -10.56 5.60 6.03
C ALA A 90 -11.23 6.95 6.30
#